data_AF-A0A7C2BC60-F1
#
_entry.id   AF-A0A7C2BC60-F1
#
_cell.length_a   1.000
_cell.length_b   1.000
_cell.length_c   1.000
_cell.angle_alpha   90.00
_cell.angle_beta   90.00
_cell.angle_gamma   90.00
#
_symmetry.space_group_name_H-M   'P 1'
#
loop_
_entity.id
_entity.type
_entity.pdbx_description
1 polymer ?
#
loop_
_entity_poly.entity_id
_entity_poly.type
_entity_poly.pdbx_seq_one_letter_code
_entity_poly.pdbx_strand_id
1 'polypeptide(L)'
;MAVHRIVAVVVGGMVWLQMLAHAQLPCDVPSINQLLVYRIEDPSVYPPLSIYMPYDVLLGYVALDSLHRAPRPQGEQQVLALFQRQQTLTDTARKILRVYYAMADYNPILFQSAIMYMRGSANSPWVISSEIGKKLIPTIWKDTLQKQRLYRGLFTSDYILHVRVIDTIEFHTTYTEIVVSAEVLDVIKGQVLVPCGDEGLRQVSLPKPNAIGNLTLSNDPSRCILFSYSPNWFRYVGGDDIDWAFLNETEELGRILVPGTEAIVMLEFGVLCIGDSSVFYSLAPINIKNRPSERTSCGQGIYPVVDGIVQDPMDDFGFGTNLSVEQFKQRLRERIAEIRTW
;
A
#
# COMPACT_ATOMS: atom_id res chain seq x y z
N MET A 1 62.84 -40.26 -28.96
CA MET A 1 61.59 -40.78 -29.56
C MET A 1 60.45 -39.91 -29.05
N ALA A 2 59.69 -39.29 -29.97
CA ALA A 2 58.41 -38.57 -29.83
C ALA A 2 58.34 -37.44 -28.78
N VAL A 3 58.22 -36.14 -29.08
CA VAL A 3 57.34 -35.39 -30.01
C VAL A 3 55.89 -35.85 -29.94
N HIS A 4 55.07 -35.16 -29.14
CA HIS A 4 53.79 -34.58 -29.58
C HIS A 4 52.98 -33.92 -28.44
N ARG A 5 52.48 -32.70 -28.73
CA ARG A 5 51.29 -32.01 -28.16
C ARG A 5 51.54 -31.42 -26.75
N ILE A 6 51.26 -30.15 -26.45
CA ILE A 6 50.04 -29.38 -26.70
C ILE A 6 50.40 -27.88 -26.80
N VAL A 7 50.13 -27.27 -27.96
CA VAL A 7 49.85 -25.83 -28.10
C VAL A 7 48.44 -25.77 -28.67
N ALA A 8 47.45 -25.43 -27.83
CA ALA A 8 46.12 -25.01 -28.27
C ALA A 8 45.35 -24.39 -27.09
N VAL A 9 45.08 -23.08 -27.19
CA VAL A 9 43.85 -22.42 -26.74
C VAL A 9 43.67 -22.35 -25.20
N VAL A 10 44.03 -21.28 -24.47
CA VAL A 10 43.64 -19.85 -24.59
C VAL A 10 42.23 -19.64 -25.13
N VAL A 11 41.22 -20.33 -24.57
CA VAL A 11 39.82 -19.88 -24.45
C VAL A 11 39.19 -20.81 -23.41
N GLY A 12 38.99 -20.36 -22.18
CA GLY A 12 38.36 -21.21 -21.16
C GLY A 12 38.44 -20.71 -19.72
N GLY A 13 39.22 -19.65 -19.47
CA GLY A 13 39.36 -19.05 -18.15
C GLY A 13 38.83 -17.62 -18.09
N MET A 14 37.62 -17.37 -18.59
CA MET A 14 36.93 -16.08 -18.41
C MET A 14 35.43 -16.22 -18.75
N VAL A 15 34.79 -17.25 -18.21
CA VAL A 15 33.36 -17.17 -17.91
C VAL A 15 33.28 -17.09 -16.40
N TRP A 16 33.59 -15.89 -15.88
CA TRP A 16 32.96 -15.46 -14.65
C TRP A 16 31.47 -15.50 -14.95
N LEU A 17 30.82 -16.60 -14.56
CA LEU A 17 29.40 -16.59 -14.32
C LEU A 17 29.17 -15.49 -13.27
N GLN A 18 28.88 -14.28 -13.75
CA GLN A 18 27.85 -13.48 -13.14
C GLN A 18 26.59 -14.34 -13.22
N MET A 19 26.45 -15.30 -12.30
CA MET A 19 25.13 -15.67 -11.86
C MET A 19 24.57 -14.39 -11.26
N LEU A 20 23.92 -13.60 -12.12
CA LEU A 20 22.77 -12.81 -11.71
C LEU A 20 21.83 -13.86 -11.10
N ALA A 21 22.02 -14.11 -9.81
CA ALA A 21 21.03 -14.73 -8.98
C ALA A 21 19.84 -13.78 -9.09
N HIS A 22 18.99 -14.06 -10.08
CA HIS A 22 17.63 -13.56 -10.08
C HIS A 22 17.11 -14.07 -8.75
N ALA A 23 16.99 -13.18 -7.78
CA ALA A 23 16.39 -13.51 -6.52
C ALA A 23 15.00 -14.06 -6.89
N GLN A 24 14.83 -15.37 -6.75
CA GLN A 24 13.54 -15.99 -6.85
C GLN A 24 12.82 -15.62 -5.56
N LEU A 25 11.59 -15.14 -5.65
CA LEU A 25 10.80 -14.90 -4.45
C LEU A 25 10.71 -16.21 -3.65
N PRO A 26 10.80 -16.18 -2.32
CA PRO A 26 10.81 -17.40 -1.50
C PRO A 26 9.48 -18.16 -1.51
N CYS A 27 8.47 -17.65 -2.21
CA CYS A 27 7.17 -18.23 -2.42
C CYS A 27 7.01 -18.61 -3.90
N ASP A 28 6.86 -19.90 -4.16
CA ASP A 28 6.49 -20.43 -5.48
C ASP A 28 5.00 -20.14 -5.76
N VAL A 29 4.69 -18.88 -6.04
CA VAL A 29 3.37 -18.48 -6.54
C VAL A 29 3.54 -17.99 -7.98
N PRO A 30 3.07 -18.77 -8.98
CA PRO A 30 3.31 -18.48 -10.40
C PRO A 30 2.87 -17.09 -10.87
N SER A 31 1.91 -16.47 -10.16
CA SER A 31 1.38 -15.13 -10.46
C SER A 31 2.15 -13.97 -9.82
N ILE A 32 3.00 -14.21 -8.80
CA ILE A 32 3.69 -13.13 -8.08
C ILE A 32 4.90 -12.59 -8.87
N ASN A 33 5.51 -13.42 -9.72
CA ASN A 33 6.63 -13.01 -10.59
C ASN A 33 6.26 -11.92 -11.60
N GLN A 34 4.99 -11.48 -11.64
CA GLN A 34 4.49 -10.44 -12.53
C GLN A 34 4.04 -9.15 -11.82
N LEU A 35 4.14 -9.11 -10.49
CA LEU A 35 3.69 -7.97 -9.68
C LEU A 35 4.84 -7.00 -9.38
N LEU A 36 4.49 -5.74 -9.09
CA LEU A 36 5.43 -4.82 -8.44
C LEU A 36 5.68 -5.29 -6.99
N VAL A 37 6.95 -5.56 -6.65
CA VAL A 37 7.32 -6.06 -5.32
C VAL A 37 8.31 -5.14 -4.60
N TYR A 38 7.91 -4.75 -3.40
CA TYR A 38 8.73 -4.12 -2.39
C TYR A 38 9.26 -5.17 -1.41
N ARG A 39 10.58 -5.22 -1.23
CA ARG A 39 11.21 -6.04 -0.19
C ARG A 39 11.54 -5.16 1.01
N ILE A 40 10.94 -5.47 2.15
CA ILE A 40 11.30 -4.88 3.45
C ILE A 40 12.02 -5.95 4.25
N GLU A 41 13.22 -5.64 4.75
CA GLU A 41 13.98 -6.58 5.59
C GLU A 41 13.22 -6.83 6.88
N ASP A 42 13.11 -8.10 7.28
CA ASP A 42 12.49 -8.48 8.55
C ASP A 42 13.49 -8.09 9.64
N PRO A 43 13.15 -7.15 10.52
CA PRO A 43 14.13 -6.66 11.44
C PRO A 43 14.40 -7.76 12.48
N SER A 44 15.66 -8.14 12.67
CA SER A 44 16.04 -9.16 13.67
C SER A 44 15.83 -8.69 15.12
N VAL A 45 15.56 -7.40 15.29
CA VAL A 45 15.28 -6.70 16.54
C VAL A 45 14.13 -5.74 16.30
N TYR A 46 13.30 -5.47 17.30
CA TYR A 46 12.25 -4.45 17.20
C TYR A 46 12.82 -3.15 16.60
N PRO A 47 12.15 -2.51 15.62
CA PRO A 47 12.72 -1.37 14.92
C PRO A 47 13.23 -0.28 15.88
N PRO A 48 14.39 0.33 15.60
CA PRO A 48 15.04 1.24 16.54
C PRO A 48 14.14 2.45 16.80
N LEU A 49 13.74 2.61 18.06
CA LEU A 49 13.03 3.79 18.52
C LEU A 49 14.01 4.92 18.79
N SER A 50 13.63 6.12 18.37
CA SER A 50 14.43 7.32 18.58
C SER A 50 13.67 8.27 19.49
N ILE A 51 14.36 8.87 20.45
CA ILE A 51 13.80 9.92 21.32
C ILE A 51 13.44 11.19 20.54
N TYR A 52 13.89 11.30 19.29
CA TYR A 52 13.53 12.39 18.38
C TYR A 52 12.23 12.14 17.62
N MET A 53 11.61 10.96 17.76
CA MET A 53 10.28 10.71 17.22
C MET A 53 9.24 11.61 17.93
N PRO A 54 8.20 12.07 17.22
CA PRO A 54 7.07 12.74 17.86
C PRO A 54 6.46 11.87 18.97
N TYR A 55 5.98 12.50 20.03
CA TYR A 55 5.50 11.79 21.23
C TYR A 55 4.48 10.69 20.92
N ASP A 56 3.48 10.96 20.09
CA ASP A 56 2.44 9.98 19.76
C ASP A 56 3.00 8.79 18.96
N VAL A 57 4.03 9.01 18.14
CA VAL A 57 4.73 7.96 17.38
C VAL A 57 5.49 7.06 18.35
N LEU A 58 6.29 7.66 19.24
CA LEU A 58 7.07 6.92 20.23
C LEU A 58 6.16 6.14 21.17
N LEU A 59 5.11 6.78 21.68
CA LEU A 59 4.12 6.15 22.55
C LEU A 59 3.46 4.95 21.87
N GLY A 60 3.13 5.07 20.58
CA GLY A 60 2.52 4.00 19.81
C GLY A 60 3.41 2.76 19.71
N TYR A 61 4.68 2.95 19.34
CA TYR A 61 5.60 1.81 19.24
C TYR A 61 5.88 1.17 20.61
N VAL A 62 6.04 1.97 21.67
CA VAL A 62 6.17 1.45 23.04
C VAL A 62 4.92 0.66 23.47
N ALA A 63 3.73 1.14 23.13
CA ALA A 63 2.47 0.44 23.40
C ALA A 63 2.38 -0.88 22.61
N LEU A 64 2.79 -0.89 21.34
CA LEU A 64 2.81 -2.11 20.54
C LEU A 64 3.82 -3.14 21.07
N ASP A 65 5.04 -2.74 21.45
CA ASP A 65 6.02 -3.65 22.08
C ASP A 65 5.49 -4.22 23.41
N SER A 66 4.80 -3.38 24.21
CA SER A 66 4.17 -3.81 25.46
C SER A 66 3.05 -4.83 25.21
N LEU A 67 2.19 -4.60 24.21
CA LEU A 67 1.13 -5.54 23.81
C LEU A 67 1.71 -6.84 23.27
N HIS A 68 2.78 -6.77 22.49
CA HIS A 68 3.47 -7.93 21.94
C HIS A 68 4.05 -8.84 23.04
N ARG A 69 4.59 -8.25 24.11
CA ARG A 69 5.17 -8.97 25.26
C ARG A 69 4.15 -9.43 26.31
N ALA A 70 2.87 -9.05 26.18
CA ALA A 70 1.85 -9.39 27.17
C ALA A 70 1.55 -10.92 27.23
N PRO A 71 1.29 -11.50 28.42
CA PRO A 71 1.02 -12.93 28.57
C PRO A 71 -0.19 -13.47 27.77
N ARG A 72 -0.07 -14.68 27.24
CA ARG A 72 -1.15 -15.40 26.54
C ARG A 72 -2.18 -15.99 27.52
N PRO A 73 -3.44 -16.21 27.10
CA PRO A 73 -4.11 -15.86 25.83
C PRO A 73 -4.81 -14.49 25.86
N GLN A 74 -4.45 -13.62 26.81
CA GLN A 74 -5.33 -12.53 27.24
C GLN A 74 -5.24 -11.29 26.36
N GLY A 75 -4.10 -11.01 25.70
CA GLY A 75 -3.90 -9.75 24.99
C GLY A 75 -4.81 -9.53 23.77
N GLU A 76 -4.91 -10.48 22.84
CA GLU A 76 -5.73 -10.36 21.63
C GLU A 76 -7.21 -10.25 21.99
N GLN A 77 -7.68 -11.12 22.88
CA GLN A 77 -9.07 -11.08 23.37
C GLN A 77 -9.37 -9.76 24.10
N GLN A 78 -8.41 -9.21 24.85
CA GLN A 78 -8.59 -7.91 25.50
C GLN A 78 -8.65 -6.75 24.51
N VAL A 79 -7.83 -6.74 23.46
CA VAL A 79 -7.87 -5.71 22.41
C VAL A 79 -9.16 -5.81 21.61
N LEU A 80 -9.56 -7.02 21.22
CA LEU A 80 -10.84 -7.24 20.54
C LEU A 80 -12.02 -6.84 21.42
N ALA A 81 -12.02 -7.23 22.70
CA ALA A 81 -13.05 -6.82 23.65
C ALA A 81 -13.06 -5.29 23.87
N LEU A 82 -11.89 -4.65 23.88
CA LEU A 82 -11.78 -3.20 23.97
C LEU A 82 -12.45 -2.53 22.77
N PHE A 83 -12.16 -2.99 21.54
CA PHE A 83 -12.77 -2.46 20.32
C PHE A 83 -14.27 -2.74 20.25
N GLN A 84 -14.72 -3.93 20.65
CA GLN A 84 -16.14 -4.27 20.72
C GLN A 84 -16.92 -3.40 21.71
N ARG A 85 -16.28 -2.92 22.78
CA ARG A 85 -16.88 -1.99 23.75
C ARG A 85 -16.99 -0.56 23.21
N GLN A 86 -16.22 -0.19 22.19
CA GLN A 86 -16.27 1.15 21.61
C GLN A 86 -17.43 1.26 20.63
N GLN A 87 -18.62 1.58 21.14
CA GLN A 87 -19.82 1.80 20.31
C GLN A 87 -19.85 3.21 19.68
N THR A 88 -19.06 4.13 20.22
CA THR A 88 -18.95 5.53 19.78
C THR A 88 -17.49 5.99 19.88
N LEU A 89 -17.21 7.20 19.37
CA LEU A 89 -15.88 7.82 19.44
C LEU A 89 -15.61 8.36 20.86
N THR A 90 -15.30 7.45 21.79
CA THR A 90 -14.89 7.77 23.17
C THR A 90 -13.47 8.35 23.22
N ASP A 91 -13.07 8.94 24.34
CA ASP A 91 -11.69 9.44 24.55
C ASP A 91 -10.65 8.32 24.41
N THR A 92 -11.00 7.11 24.83
CA THR A 92 -10.15 5.93 24.64
C THR A 92 -10.00 5.59 23.16
N ALA A 93 -11.11 5.55 22.40
CA ALA A 93 -11.07 5.28 20.96
C ALA A 93 -10.28 6.37 20.21
N ARG A 94 -10.50 7.63 20.56
CA ARG A 94 -9.75 8.80 20.06
C ARG A 94 -8.25 8.63 20.23
N LYS A 95 -7.81 8.34 21.46
CA LYS A 95 -6.38 8.17 21.77
C LYS A 95 -5.75 7.00 21.01
N ILE A 96 -6.45 5.86 20.91
CA ILE A 96 -5.98 4.70 20.14
C ILE A 96 -5.81 5.07 18.67
N LEU A 97 -6.85 5.65 18.06
CA LEU A 97 -6.84 6.02 16.65
C LEU A 97 -5.78 7.08 16.34
N ARG A 98 -5.62 8.08 17.19
CA ARG A 98 -4.60 9.12 17.06
C ARG A 98 -3.18 8.54 17.05
N VAL A 99 -2.86 7.70 18.03
CA VAL A 99 -1.54 7.08 18.15
C VAL A 99 -1.27 6.12 16.99
N TYR A 100 -2.27 5.33 16.60
CA TYR A 100 -2.19 4.46 15.43
C TYR A 100 -1.93 5.25 14.15
N TYR A 101 -2.70 6.33 13.91
CA TYR A 101 -2.52 7.19 12.75
C TYR A 101 -1.14 7.84 12.72
N ALA A 102 -0.66 8.34 13.87
CA ALA A 102 0.63 8.99 13.98
C ALA A 102 1.78 8.05 13.56
N MET A 103 1.77 6.79 14.00
CA MET A 103 2.77 5.80 13.59
C MET A 103 2.75 5.55 12.08
N ALA A 104 1.57 5.30 11.51
CA ALA A 104 1.40 5.01 10.10
C ALA A 104 1.76 6.20 9.21
N ASP A 105 1.39 7.43 9.60
CA ASP A 105 1.71 8.65 8.85
C ASP A 105 3.19 9.01 8.96
N TYR A 106 3.84 8.81 10.11
CA TYR A 106 5.24 9.21 10.33
C TYR A 106 6.21 8.50 9.40
N ASN A 107 6.13 7.18 9.31
CA ASN A 107 6.96 6.38 8.41
C ASN A 107 6.25 5.04 8.12
N PRO A 108 5.55 4.92 6.99
CA PRO A 108 4.81 3.71 6.66
C PRO A 108 5.68 2.46 6.58
N ILE A 109 6.93 2.57 6.10
CA ILE A 109 7.85 1.43 6.00
C ILE A 109 8.24 0.92 7.39
N LEU A 110 8.57 1.85 8.29
CA LEU A 110 8.87 1.53 9.69
C LEU A 110 7.65 0.89 10.38
N PHE A 111 6.46 1.42 10.12
CA PHE A 111 5.22 0.91 10.66
C PHE A 111 4.97 -0.53 10.20
N GLN A 112 5.07 -0.80 8.90
CA GLN A 112 4.91 -2.14 8.32
C GLN A 112 5.97 -3.11 8.88
N SER A 113 7.23 -2.68 8.97
CA SER A 113 8.32 -3.45 9.57
C SER A 113 8.05 -3.80 11.03
N ALA A 114 7.55 -2.86 11.85
CA ALA A 114 7.19 -3.11 13.23
C ALA A 114 6.05 -4.12 13.35
N ILE A 115 4.98 -3.97 12.56
CA ILE A 115 3.86 -4.93 12.53
C ILE A 115 4.39 -6.33 12.19
N MET A 116 5.28 -6.44 11.20
CA MET A 116 5.86 -7.72 10.81
C MET A 116 6.79 -8.31 11.85
N TYR A 117 7.62 -7.53 12.54
CA TYR A 117 8.42 -8.04 13.65
C TYR A 117 7.55 -8.77 14.69
N MET A 118 6.33 -8.26 14.90
CA MET A 118 5.37 -8.81 15.85
C MET A 118 4.53 -9.97 15.27
N ARG A 119 4.80 -10.41 14.03
CA ARG A 119 4.12 -11.55 13.37
C ARG A 119 4.32 -12.85 14.16
N GLY A 120 3.26 -13.64 14.25
CA GLY A 120 3.28 -14.89 15.03
C GLY A 120 3.04 -14.72 16.54
N SER A 121 2.93 -13.49 17.04
CA SER A 121 2.29 -13.24 18.34
C SER A 121 0.77 -13.27 18.19
N ALA A 122 0.05 -13.85 19.16
CA ALA A 122 -1.42 -13.82 19.16
C ALA A 122 -1.95 -12.37 19.18
N ASN A 123 -1.18 -11.46 19.78
CA ASN A 123 -1.49 -10.03 19.84
C ASN A 123 -0.92 -9.27 18.62
N SER A 124 -0.77 -9.94 17.48
CA SER A 124 -0.13 -9.36 16.30
C SER A 124 -0.81 -8.02 15.97
N PRO A 125 -0.05 -6.92 15.86
CA PRO A 125 -0.54 -5.62 15.43
C PRO A 125 -1.25 -5.66 14.08
N TRP A 126 -1.02 -6.71 13.28
CA TRP A 126 -1.77 -6.96 12.05
C TRP A 126 -3.26 -7.18 12.33
N VAL A 127 -3.58 -7.89 13.42
CA VAL A 127 -4.95 -8.01 13.94
C VAL A 127 -5.47 -6.63 14.32
N ILE A 128 -4.69 -5.84 15.05
CA ILE A 128 -5.10 -4.49 15.48
C ILE A 128 -5.44 -3.59 14.28
N SER A 129 -4.55 -3.54 13.28
CA SER A 129 -4.74 -2.79 12.05
C SER A 129 -5.99 -3.25 11.27
N SER A 130 -6.14 -4.56 11.08
CA SER A 130 -7.32 -5.15 10.42
C SER A 130 -8.61 -4.84 11.18
N GLU A 131 -8.58 -4.86 12.52
CA GLU A 131 -9.75 -4.66 13.38
C GLU A 131 -10.20 -3.21 13.46
N ILE A 132 -9.26 -2.25 13.39
CA ILE A 132 -9.60 -0.83 13.25
C ILE A 132 -10.44 -0.62 11.98
N GLY A 133 -9.96 -1.12 10.84
CA GLY A 133 -10.63 -1.02 9.55
C GLY A 133 -11.96 -1.77 9.47
N LYS A 134 -11.98 -3.04 9.89
CA LYS A 134 -13.13 -3.94 9.69
C LYS A 134 -14.20 -3.85 10.77
N LYS A 135 -13.85 -3.46 11.99
CA LYS A 135 -14.80 -3.42 13.12
C LYS A 135 -14.96 -2.03 13.71
N LEU A 136 -13.87 -1.42 14.19
CA LEU A 136 -13.97 -0.17 14.96
C LEU A 136 -14.59 0.97 14.14
N ILE A 137 -14.10 1.21 12.93
CA ILE A 137 -14.62 2.27 12.04
C ILE A 137 -16.11 2.03 11.68
N PRO A 138 -16.52 0.86 11.17
CA PRO A 138 -17.93 0.59 10.92
C PRO A 138 -18.82 0.70 12.16
N THR A 139 -18.32 0.35 13.35
CA THR A 139 -19.09 0.45 14.60
C THR A 139 -19.29 1.91 15.03
N ILE A 140 -18.21 2.71 15.08
CA ILE A 140 -18.27 4.12 15.54
C ILE A 140 -19.16 4.96 14.61
N TRP A 141 -19.10 4.72 13.30
CA TRP A 141 -19.81 5.51 12.30
C TRP A 141 -20.91 4.72 11.57
N LYS A 142 -21.54 3.76 12.25
CA LYS A 142 -22.55 2.85 11.67
C LYS A 142 -23.66 3.52 10.87
N ASP A 143 -24.03 4.76 11.24
CA ASP A 143 -25.14 5.51 10.64
C ASP A 143 -24.68 6.51 9.56
N THR A 144 -23.39 6.56 9.19
CA THR A 144 -22.88 7.51 8.20
C THR A 144 -21.83 6.86 7.30
N LEU A 145 -22.27 6.39 6.13
CA LEU A 145 -21.42 5.69 5.16
C LEU A 145 -20.22 6.51 4.72
N GLN A 146 -20.41 7.80 4.44
CA GLN A 146 -19.32 8.71 4.05
C GLN A 146 -18.24 8.83 5.12
N LYS A 147 -18.63 8.89 6.40
CA LYS A 147 -17.65 8.90 7.51
C LYS A 147 -16.92 7.57 7.60
N GLN A 148 -17.60 6.44 7.42
CA GLN A 148 -16.93 5.15 7.41
C GLN A 148 -15.88 5.08 6.31
N ARG A 149 -16.21 5.54 5.09
CA ARG A 149 -15.29 5.59 3.94
C ARG A 149 -14.11 6.52 4.16
N LEU A 150 -14.37 7.73 4.64
CA LEU A 150 -13.33 8.71 5.00
C LEU A 150 -12.36 8.15 6.02
N TYR A 151 -12.85 7.68 7.15
CA TYR A 151 -11.96 7.18 8.20
C TYR A 151 -11.29 5.88 7.78
N ARG A 152 -11.95 5.01 7.01
CA ARG A 152 -11.27 3.87 6.39
C ARG A 152 -10.11 4.35 5.52
N GLY A 153 -10.35 5.28 4.60
CA GLY A 153 -9.31 5.90 3.79
C GLY A 153 -8.15 6.45 4.61
N LEU A 154 -8.43 7.16 5.70
CA LEU A 154 -7.39 7.76 6.54
C LEU A 154 -6.61 6.73 7.38
N PHE A 155 -7.25 5.66 7.86
CA PHE A 155 -6.60 4.69 8.76
C PHE A 155 -6.02 3.47 8.05
N THR A 156 -6.55 3.06 6.89
CA THR A 156 -6.03 1.89 6.16
C THR A 156 -4.95 2.25 5.13
N SER A 157 -5.00 3.45 4.55
CA SER A 157 -3.97 3.83 3.57
C SER A 157 -2.64 4.09 4.28
N ASP A 158 -1.56 3.51 3.80
CA ASP A 158 -0.20 3.88 4.18
C ASP A 158 0.19 5.24 3.58
N TYR A 159 -0.25 5.50 2.35
CA TYR A 159 -0.03 6.78 1.67
C TYR A 159 -1.35 7.40 1.19
N ILE A 160 -1.43 8.72 1.27
CA ILE A 160 -2.43 9.53 0.56
C ILE A 160 -1.66 10.61 -0.18
N LEU A 161 -1.69 10.57 -1.52
CA LEU A 161 -0.81 11.36 -2.36
C LEU A 161 -1.60 12.03 -3.47
N HIS A 162 -1.19 13.24 -3.85
CA HIS A 162 -1.50 13.81 -5.15
C HIS A 162 -0.35 13.49 -6.09
N VAL A 163 -0.64 12.81 -7.18
CA VAL A 163 0.36 12.31 -8.11
C VAL A 163 0.06 12.73 -9.54
N ARG A 164 1.12 12.85 -10.35
CA ARG A 164 1.06 12.91 -11.81
C ARG A 164 1.64 11.64 -12.40
N VAL A 165 0.89 10.96 -13.25
CA VAL A 165 1.33 9.74 -13.92
C VAL A 165 2.41 10.10 -14.94
N ILE A 166 3.58 9.47 -14.81
CA ILE A 166 4.70 9.62 -15.75
C ILE A 166 4.59 8.56 -16.84
N ASP A 167 4.41 7.31 -16.43
CA ASP A 167 4.37 6.17 -17.33
C ASP A 167 3.58 5.00 -16.73
N THR A 168 3.10 4.11 -17.60
CA THR A 168 2.40 2.90 -17.18
C THR A 168 2.84 1.69 -18.00
N ILE A 169 2.90 0.53 -17.34
CA ILE A 169 3.15 -0.75 -18.01
C ILE A 169 2.07 -1.73 -17.61
N GLU A 170 1.48 -2.37 -18.62
CA GLU A 170 0.42 -3.35 -18.46
C GLU A 170 0.99 -4.78 -18.52
N PHE A 171 0.60 -5.60 -17.56
CA PHE A 171 0.90 -7.02 -17.49
C PHE A 171 -0.40 -7.82 -17.60
N HIS A 172 -0.40 -8.81 -18.50
CA HIS A 172 -1.51 -9.72 -18.67
C HIS A 172 -1.17 -11.06 -18.02
N THR A 173 -1.58 -11.21 -16.75
CA THR A 173 -1.53 -12.48 -16.01
C THR A 173 -2.87 -13.22 -16.15
N THR A 174 -3.37 -13.84 -15.08
CA THR A 174 -4.78 -14.21 -14.89
C THR A 174 -5.70 -12.98 -14.88
N TYR A 175 -5.19 -11.82 -14.43
CA TYR A 175 -5.86 -10.53 -14.50
C TYR A 175 -4.93 -9.51 -15.15
N THR A 176 -5.50 -8.47 -15.75
CA THR A 176 -4.73 -7.29 -16.14
C THR A 176 -4.25 -6.58 -14.89
N GLU A 177 -2.95 -6.31 -14.80
CA GLU A 177 -2.36 -5.45 -13.79
C GLU A 177 -1.60 -4.32 -14.49
N ILE A 178 -1.75 -3.10 -13.99
CA ILE A 178 -1.07 -1.92 -14.50
C ILE A 178 -0.13 -1.44 -13.41
N VAL A 179 1.16 -1.43 -13.70
CA VAL A 179 2.17 -0.76 -12.88
C VAL A 179 2.27 0.68 -13.33
N VAL A 180 2.20 1.59 -12.36
CA VAL A 180 2.19 3.03 -12.57
C VAL A 180 3.48 3.61 -12.01
N SER A 181 4.22 4.36 -12.84
CA SER A 181 5.21 5.32 -12.36
C SER A 181 4.58 6.69 -12.25
N ALA A 182 4.75 7.34 -11.10
CA ALA A 182 4.19 8.65 -10.88
C ALA A 182 5.17 9.59 -10.15
N GLU A 183 5.06 10.87 -10.47
CA GLU A 183 5.64 11.98 -9.70
C GLU A 183 4.67 12.37 -8.59
N VAL A 184 5.16 12.42 -7.35
CA VAL A 184 4.42 12.89 -6.19
C VAL A 184 4.44 14.41 -6.17
N LEU A 185 3.28 15.01 -6.42
CA LEU A 185 3.07 16.45 -6.40
C LEU A 185 2.82 16.96 -4.98
N ASP A 186 2.14 16.17 -4.14
CA ASP A 186 1.84 16.52 -2.75
C ASP A 186 1.71 15.26 -1.88
N VAL A 187 2.31 15.29 -0.70
CA VAL A 187 2.17 14.24 0.32
C VAL A 187 1.12 14.70 1.33
N ILE A 188 -0.01 14.01 1.38
CA ILE A 188 -1.11 14.30 2.32
C ILE A 188 -0.99 13.42 3.57
N LYS A 189 -0.61 12.15 3.38
CA LYS A 189 -0.29 11.16 4.43
C LYS A 189 0.88 10.28 3.99
N GLY A 190 1.73 9.87 4.95
CA GLY A 190 2.85 8.97 4.75
C GLY A 190 4.12 9.75 4.43
N GLN A 191 4.69 10.38 5.46
CA GLN A 191 5.73 11.41 5.33
C GLN A 191 7.05 10.90 4.76
N VAL A 192 7.31 9.59 4.86
CA VAL A 192 8.51 8.94 4.33
C VAL A 192 8.12 8.05 3.16
N LEU A 193 8.47 8.48 1.93
CA LEU A 193 8.27 7.70 0.71
C LEU A 193 9.35 6.62 0.56
N VAL A 194 9.00 5.53 -0.12
CA VAL A 194 10.01 4.60 -0.65
C VAL A 194 10.65 5.25 -1.88
N PRO A 195 11.98 5.44 -1.94
CA PRO A 195 12.61 6.04 -3.11
C PRO A 195 12.47 5.12 -4.33
N CYS A 196 12.18 5.69 -5.50
CA CYS A 196 12.33 4.97 -6.76
C CYS A 196 13.80 4.87 -7.15
N GLY A 197 14.38 3.69 -7.11
CA GLY A 197 15.75 3.43 -7.57
C GLY A 197 16.38 2.21 -6.88
N ASP A 198 17.57 1.82 -7.32
CA ASP A 198 18.25 0.58 -6.91
C ASP A 198 18.48 0.44 -5.40
N GLU A 199 18.55 1.55 -4.65
CA GLU A 199 18.78 1.56 -3.20
C GLU A 199 17.49 1.51 -2.36
N GLY A 200 16.36 2.00 -2.91
CA GLY A 200 15.06 2.06 -2.22
C GLY A 200 14.08 0.95 -2.64
N LEU A 201 14.24 0.45 -3.86
CA LEU A 201 13.54 -0.69 -4.42
C LEU A 201 14.52 -1.86 -4.52
N ARG A 202 14.62 -2.70 -3.47
CA ARG A 202 15.10 -4.07 -3.70
C ARG A 202 13.99 -4.86 -4.39
N GLN A 203 13.79 -4.56 -5.67
CA GLN A 203 12.98 -5.30 -6.62
C GLN A 203 13.43 -6.75 -6.58
N VAL A 204 12.56 -7.64 -6.11
CA VAL A 204 12.70 -9.04 -6.49
C VAL A 204 11.87 -9.21 -7.75
N SER A 205 12.59 -9.10 -8.87
CA SER A 205 12.27 -9.72 -10.15
C SER A 205 10.87 -9.44 -10.68
N LEU A 206 10.72 -8.31 -11.38
CA LEU A 206 9.70 -8.20 -12.42
C LEU A 206 9.90 -9.29 -13.50
N PRO A 207 8.85 -9.68 -14.24
CA PRO A 207 8.95 -10.66 -15.30
C PRO A 207 9.66 -9.97 -16.48
N LYS A 208 10.96 -10.26 -16.58
CA LYS A 208 11.99 -9.73 -17.47
C LYS A 208 12.85 -8.67 -16.77
N PRO A 209 14.18 -8.85 -16.73
CA PRO A 209 15.12 -7.82 -16.29
C PRO A 209 15.00 -6.48 -17.07
N ASN A 210 14.18 -6.41 -18.12
CA ASN A 210 13.95 -5.22 -18.95
C ASN A 210 12.57 -4.55 -18.76
N ALA A 211 11.65 -5.06 -17.93
CA ALA A 211 10.29 -4.48 -17.85
C ALA A 211 10.26 -3.11 -17.15
N ILE A 212 10.94 -2.94 -16.00
CA ILE A 212 11.16 -1.59 -15.41
C ILE A 212 12.18 -0.80 -16.22
N GLY A 213 13.11 -1.47 -16.92
CA GLY A 213 14.02 -0.79 -17.86
C GLY A 213 13.30 -0.04 -18.99
N ASN A 214 12.03 -0.35 -19.24
CA ASN A 214 11.17 0.36 -20.17
C ASN A 214 10.25 1.40 -19.50
N LEU A 215 10.14 1.39 -18.17
CA LEU A 215 9.28 2.32 -17.43
C LEU A 215 10.04 3.63 -17.26
N THR A 216 9.49 4.72 -17.78
CA THR A 216 10.04 6.04 -17.53
C THR A 216 9.75 6.43 -16.09
N LEU A 217 10.81 6.65 -15.31
CA LEU A 217 10.71 7.12 -13.92
C LEU A 217 10.77 8.65 -13.87
N SER A 218 10.29 9.22 -12.77
CA SER A 218 10.53 10.62 -12.47
C SER A 218 12.03 10.92 -12.40
N ASN A 219 12.43 12.09 -12.91
CA ASN A 219 13.81 12.57 -12.83
C ASN A 219 14.24 12.93 -11.39
N ASP A 220 13.30 13.03 -10.45
CA ASP A 220 13.53 13.21 -9.02
C ASP A 220 13.15 11.94 -8.25
N PRO A 221 14.14 11.09 -7.89
CA PRO A 221 13.91 9.86 -7.12
C PRO A 221 13.20 10.08 -5.78
N SER A 222 13.33 11.27 -5.18
CA SER A 222 12.72 11.61 -3.89
C SER A 222 11.22 11.93 -4.00
N ARG A 223 10.75 12.22 -5.22
CA ARG A 223 9.34 12.49 -5.55
C ARG A 223 8.76 11.43 -6.45
N CYS A 224 9.35 10.25 -6.51
CA CYS A 224 8.85 9.18 -7.33
C CYS A 224 8.09 8.16 -6.48
N ILE A 225 7.03 7.59 -7.04
CA ILE A 225 6.36 6.42 -6.46
C ILE A 225 5.98 5.41 -7.55
N LEU A 226 6.10 4.12 -7.20
CA LEU A 226 5.59 3.02 -8.01
C LEU A 226 4.46 2.32 -7.28
N PHE A 227 3.37 2.03 -7.96
CA PHE A 227 2.30 1.21 -7.41
C PHE A 227 1.64 0.42 -8.53
N SER A 228 0.89 -0.62 -8.17
CA SER A 228 0.14 -1.40 -9.14
C SER A 228 -1.35 -1.43 -8.82
N TYR A 229 -2.16 -1.53 -9.87
CA TYR A 229 -3.60 -1.65 -9.73
C TYR A 229 -4.16 -2.50 -10.87
N SER A 230 -5.30 -3.16 -10.64
CA SER A 230 -6.00 -3.88 -11.71
C SER A 230 -7.20 -3.07 -12.22
N PRO A 231 -7.29 -2.78 -13.53
CA PRO A 231 -8.48 -2.15 -14.12
C PRO A 231 -9.75 -3.00 -13.96
N ASN A 232 -9.60 -4.32 -13.73
CA ASN A 232 -10.72 -5.21 -13.51
C ASN A 232 -11.29 -5.10 -12.08
N TRP A 233 -10.50 -4.64 -11.12
CA TRP A 233 -10.96 -4.45 -9.74
C TRP A 233 -11.99 -3.30 -9.60
N PHE A 234 -12.16 -2.45 -10.62
CA PHE A 234 -13.18 -1.39 -10.65
C PHE A 234 -14.58 -1.87 -11.05
N ARG A 235 -14.77 -3.16 -11.40
CA ARG A 235 -16.07 -3.68 -11.83
C ARG A 235 -16.96 -4.07 -10.64
N TYR A 236 -18.00 -3.27 -10.38
CA TYR A 236 -19.22 -3.75 -9.74
C TYR A 236 -20.34 -3.75 -10.78
N VAL A 237 -20.63 -4.91 -11.35
CA VAL A 237 -21.83 -5.12 -12.18
C VAL A 237 -22.86 -5.79 -11.29
N GLY A 238 -23.88 -5.02 -10.91
CA GLY A 238 -24.81 -5.42 -9.87
C GLY A 238 -25.71 -6.60 -10.28
N GLY A 239 -25.95 -7.49 -9.31
CA GLY A 239 -27.23 -8.17 -9.08
C GLY A 239 -27.67 -9.28 -10.04
N ASP A 240 -27.39 -9.17 -11.34
CA ASP A 240 -27.81 -10.16 -12.33
C ASP A 240 -26.57 -10.79 -12.98
N ASP A 241 -26.62 -12.11 -13.16
CA ASP A 241 -25.67 -12.90 -13.96
C ASP A 241 -25.62 -12.31 -15.38
N ILE A 242 -24.71 -11.36 -15.60
CA ILE A 242 -24.36 -10.93 -16.95
C ILE A 242 -23.18 -11.78 -17.40
N ASP A 243 -23.46 -12.54 -18.45
CA ASP A 243 -22.53 -13.34 -19.22
C ASP A 243 -21.28 -12.52 -19.58
N TRP A 244 -20.12 -13.03 -19.18
CA TRP A 244 -18.79 -12.46 -19.41
C TRP A 244 -18.53 -12.11 -20.89
N ALA A 245 -19.32 -12.69 -21.80
CA ALA A 245 -19.28 -12.44 -23.25
C ALA A 245 -19.74 -11.04 -23.70
N PHE A 246 -20.46 -10.26 -22.88
CA PHE A 246 -20.94 -8.91 -23.28
C PHE A 246 -19.95 -7.76 -22.95
N LEU A 247 -18.76 -8.09 -22.42
CA LEU A 247 -17.75 -7.12 -21.97
C LEU A 247 -16.66 -6.82 -23.00
N ASN A 248 -16.95 -7.08 -24.28
CA ASN A 248 -15.97 -6.99 -25.36
C ASN A 248 -15.76 -5.60 -25.99
N GLU A 249 -16.48 -4.53 -25.60
CA GLU A 249 -16.39 -3.26 -26.37
C GLU A 249 -16.37 -1.95 -25.57
N THR A 250 -16.09 -1.97 -24.26
CA THR A 250 -15.67 -0.73 -23.55
C THR A 250 -14.39 -0.97 -22.75
N GLU A 251 -13.25 -0.90 -23.44
CA GLU A 251 -11.89 -1.00 -22.92
C GLU A 251 -11.48 0.14 -21.95
N GLU A 252 -12.35 1.13 -21.70
CA GLU A 252 -11.96 2.42 -21.10
C GLU A 252 -12.33 2.63 -19.62
N LEU A 253 -13.22 1.83 -19.04
CA LEU A 253 -13.75 2.14 -17.68
C LEU A 253 -12.79 1.82 -16.52
N GLY A 254 -11.68 1.12 -16.75
CA GLY A 254 -10.69 0.78 -15.72
C GLY A 254 -9.31 1.40 -15.90
N ARG A 255 -9.01 1.97 -17.08
CA ARG A 255 -7.70 2.57 -17.41
C ARG A 255 -7.71 4.06 -17.10
N ILE A 256 -7.86 4.39 -15.82
CA ILE A 256 -8.02 5.78 -15.34
C ILE A 256 -6.69 6.52 -15.11
N LEU A 257 -5.58 5.77 -15.03
CA LEU A 257 -4.24 6.33 -14.87
C LEU A 257 -3.48 6.16 -16.18
N VAL A 258 -3.28 7.26 -16.91
CA VAL A 258 -2.53 7.31 -18.17
C VAL A 258 -1.49 8.43 -18.10
N PRO A 259 -0.38 8.34 -18.84
CA PRO A 259 0.68 9.35 -18.80
C PRO A 259 0.16 10.78 -18.95
N GLY A 260 0.61 11.67 -18.07
CA GLY A 260 0.23 13.07 -18.03
C GLY A 260 -1.03 13.38 -17.19
N THR A 261 -1.81 12.38 -16.76
CA THR A 261 -2.95 12.65 -15.87
C THR A 261 -2.54 12.80 -14.42
N GLU A 262 -3.38 13.49 -13.65
CA GLU A 262 -3.22 13.64 -12.21
C GLU A 262 -4.30 12.86 -11.45
N ALA A 263 -3.98 12.42 -10.24
CA ALA A 263 -4.92 11.74 -9.37
C ALA A 263 -4.59 11.96 -7.89
N ILE A 264 -5.60 11.91 -7.04
CA ILE A 264 -5.41 11.62 -5.61
C ILE A 264 -5.45 10.10 -5.45
N VAL A 265 -4.40 9.52 -4.89
CA VAL A 265 -4.29 8.07 -4.66
C VAL A 265 -4.16 7.77 -3.17
N MET A 266 -4.88 6.75 -2.72
CA MET A 266 -4.87 6.20 -1.38
C MET A 266 -4.34 4.77 -1.46
N LEU A 267 -3.11 4.54 -1.01
CA LEU A 267 -2.35 3.31 -1.25
C LEU A 267 -2.06 2.57 0.07
N GLU A 268 -2.06 1.25 0.04
CA GLU A 268 -1.64 0.37 1.15
C GLU A 268 -0.62 -0.68 0.70
N PHE A 269 0.25 -1.05 1.64
CA PHE A 269 1.13 -2.19 1.50
C PHE A 269 0.36 -3.50 1.72
N GLY A 270 0.21 -4.29 0.66
CA GLY A 270 -0.34 -5.64 0.71
C GLY A 270 0.78 -6.66 0.88
N VAL A 271 0.76 -7.48 1.93
CA VAL A 271 1.73 -8.58 2.08
C VAL A 271 1.49 -9.59 0.95
N LEU A 272 2.49 -9.78 0.10
CA LEU A 272 2.50 -10.82 -0.92
C LEU A 272 3.03 -12.13 -0.34
N CYS A 273 4.12 -12.03 0.42
CA CYS A 273 4.92 -13.18 0.78
C CYS A 273 5.87 -12.90 1.94
N ILE A 274 6.15 -13.95 2.70
CA ILE A 274 7.03 -13.93 3.86
C ILE A 274 8.20 -14.85 3.56
N GLY A 275 9.41 -14.31 3.54
CA GLY A 275 10.66 -15.07 3.52
C GLY A 275 11.31 -15.17 4.88
N ASP A 276 12.46 -15.85 4.92
CA ASP A 276 13.20 -16.13 6.16
C ASP A 276 13.76 -14.88 6.84
N SER A 277 14.11 -13.85 6.06
CA SER A 277 14.73 -12.60 6.56
C SER A 277 14.13 -11.34 5.94
N SER A 278 13.00 -11.46 5.25
CA SER A 278 12.35 -10.33 4.57
C SER A 278 10.87 -10.59 4.35
N VAL A 279 10.12 -9.50 4.21
CA VAL A 279 8.72 -9.51 3.80
C VAL A 279 8.59 -8.80 2.46
N PHE A 280 7.79 -9.39 1.59
CA PHE A 280 7.55 -8.92 0.24
C PHE A 280 6.14 -8.36 0.16
N TYR A 281 6.02 -7.14 -0.33
CA TYR A 281 4.79 -6.38 -0.39
C TYR A 281 4.49 -5.91 -1.81
N SER A 282 3.23 -5.77 -2.14
CA SER A 282 2.77 -4.88 -3.21
C SER A 282 2.37 -3.54 -2.60
N LEU A 283 2.43 -2.48 -3.39
CA LEU A 283 1.78 -1.22 -3.07
C LEU A 283 0.62 -1.05 -4.02
N ALA A 284 -0.60 -1.02 -3.48
CA ALA A 284 -1.81 -0.99 -4.28
C ALA A 284 -2.84 -0.03 -3.68
N PRO A 285 -3.80 0.48 -4.49
CA PRO A 285 -4.86 1.29 -3.96
C PRO A 285 -5.76 0.55 -2.97
N ILE A 286 -6.15 1.22 -1.89
CA ILE A 286 -7.03 0.63 -0.88
C ILE A 286 -8.44 0.39 -1.41
N ASN A 287 -9.12 -0.62 -0.89
CA ASN A 287 -10.57 -0.73 -1.06
C ASN A 287 -11.32 0.13 -0.03
N ILE A 288 -11.99 1.19 -0.51
CA ILE A 288 -12.76 2.13 0.32
C ILE A 288 -14.15 1.59 0.71
N LYS A 289 -14.62 0.53 0.05
CA LYS A 289 -15.92 -0.10 0.36
C LYS A 289 -15.86 -0.86 1.67
N ASN A 290 -16.94 -0.79 2.45
CA ASN A 290 -17.10 -1.66 3.62
C ASN A 290 -17.76 -2.99 3.26
N ARG A 291 -18.63 -2.99 2.26
CA ARG A 291 -19.32 -4.18 1.78
C ARG A 291 -19.16 -4.31 0.26
N PRO A 292 -19.08 -5.53 -0.28
CA PRO A 292 -18.97 -5.73 -1.73
C PRO A 292 -20.08 -5.03 -2.52
N SER A 293 -21.29 -4.95 -1.96
CA SER A 293 -22.47 -4.36 -2.61
C SER A 293 -22.49 -2.84 -2.69
N GLU A 294 -21.54 -2.16 -2.04
CA GLU A 294 -21.52 -0.69 -2.02
C GLU A 294 -21.02 -0.10 -3.34
N ARG A 295 -21.67 0.97 -3.78
CA ARG A 295 -21.22 1.80 -4.91
C ARG A 295 -20.30 2.92 -4.40
N THR A 296 -19.23 3.18 -5.13
CA THR A 296 -18.20 4.20 -4.83
C THR A 296 -17.84 4.91 -6.11
N SER A 297 -17.32 6.13 -6.02
CA SER A 297 -16.91 6.93 -7.18
C SER A 297 -15.91 6.19 -8.06
N CYS A 298 -14.85 5.65 -7.46
CA CYS A 298 -13.75 5.04 -8.20
C CYS A 298 -13.20 3.76 -7.56
N GLY A 299 -14.01 3.03 -6.79
CA GLY A 299 -13.80 1.61 -6.43
C GLY A 299 -12.68 1.28 -5.46
N GLN A 300 -11.53 1.93 -5.60
CA GLN A 300 -10.26 1.53 -4.99
C GLN A 300 -9.32 2.72 -4.81
N GLY A 301 -9.66 3.69 -3.97
CA GLY A 301 -8.68 4.68 -3.50
C GLY A 301 -8.03 5.60 -4.57
N ILE A 302 -8.42 5.52 -5.84
CA ILE A 302 -7.89 6.36 -6.92
C ILE A 302 -8.97 7.35 -7.32
N TYR A 303 -8.68 8.65 -7.25
CA TYR A 303 -9.59 9.72 -7.60
C TYR A 303 -8.93 10.61 -8.66
N PRO A 304 -9.24 10.40 -9.95
CA PRO A 304 -8.66 11.18 -11.04
C PRO A 304 -8.92 12.68 -10.90
N VAL A 305 -8.04 13.49 -11.48
CA VAL A 305 -8.20 14.93 -11.58
C VAL A 305 -8.44 15.30 -13.04
N VAL A 306 -9.57 15.96 -13.31
CA VAL A 306 -9.94 16.46 -14.65
C VAL A 306 -10.23 17.95 -14.52
N ASP A 307 -9.57 18.77 -15.33
CA ASP A 307 -9.70 20.23 -15.31
C ASP A 307 -9.53 20.85 -13.90
N GLY A 308 -8.60 20.28 -13.11
CA GLY A 308 -8.33 20.72 -11.74
C GLY A 308 -9.39 20.30 -10.70
N ILE A 309 -10.34 19.44 -11.07
CA ILE A 309 -11.42 18.92 -10.22
C ILE A 309 -11.19 17.44 -9.91
N VAL A 310 -11.28 17.08 -8.63
CA VAL A 310 -11.21 15.68 -8.17
C VAL A 310 -12.52 14.97 -8.50
N GLN A 311 -12.43 13.85 -9.21
CA GLN A 311 -13.58 13.04 -9.63
C GLN A 311 -14.08 12.17 -8.47
N ASP A 312 -15.04 12.69 -7.70
CA ASP A 312 -15.76 11.97 -6.63
C ASP A 312 -17.30 12.14 -6.76
N PRO A 313 -17.93 11.62 -7.83
CA PRO A 313 -19.36 11.81 -8.09
C PRO A 313 -20.31 11.22 -7.04
N MET A 314 -19.87 10.24 -6.25
CA MET A 314 -20.64 9.60 -5.19
C MET A 314 -20.44 10.25 -3.81
N ASP A 315 -19.62 11.31 -3.72
CA ASP A 315 -19.25 11.98 -2.47
C ASP A 315 -18.80 10.94 -1.42
N ASP A 316 -17.79 10.13 -1.78
CA ASP A 316 -17.34 9.00 -0.97
C ASP A 316 -16.94 9.43 0.44
N PHE A 317 -16.51 10.69 0.61
CA PHE A 317 -15.98 11.23 1.86
C PHE A 317 -16.92 12.20 2.59
N GLY A 318 -18.05 12.59 1.99
CA GLY A 318 -18.96 13.57 2.59
C GLY A 318 -18.42 15.00 2.54
N PHE A 319 -17.55 15.31 1.57
CA PHE A 319 -17.01 16.64 1.35
C PHE A 319 -17.83 17.47 0.35
N GLY A 320 -18.75 16.82 -0.36
CA GLY A 320 -19.42 17.33 -1.55
C GLY A 320 -18.69 16.94 -2.83
N THR A 321 -19.35 17.14 -3.96
CA THR A 321 -18.82 16.84 -5.30
C THR A 321 -18.21 18.08 -5.96
N ASN A 322 -17.49 17.89 -7.08
CA ASN A 322 -16.88 18.96 -7.88
C ASN A 322 -15.90 19.87 -7.12
N LEU A 323 -15.14 19.29 -6.19
CA LEU A 323 -14.11 20.02 -5.46
C LEU A 323 -12.86 20.17 -6.32
N SER A 324 -12.27 21.37 -6.33
CA SER A 324 -10.92 21.54 -6.84
C SER A 324 -9.93 20.69 -6.04
N VAL A 325 -8.80 20.34 -6.67
CA VAL A 325 -7.73 19.58 -6.00
C VAL A 325 -7.33 20.21 -4.66
N GLU A 326 -7.14 21.54 -4.62
CA GLU A 326 -6.76 22.22 -3.37
C GLU A 326 -7.85 22.15 -2.30
N GLN A 327 -9.12 22.32 -2.67
CA GLN A 327 -10.22 22.17 -1.71
C GLN A 327 -10.30 20.75 -1.16
N PHE A 328 -10.18 19.74 -2.03
CA PHE A 328 -10.23 18.34 -1.62
C PHE A 328 -9.08 17.99 -0.67
N LYS A 329 -7.84 18.39 -1.01
CA LYS A 329 -6.66 18.21 -0.14
C LYS A 329 -6.84 18.93 1.19
N GLN A 330 -7.37 20.15 1.17
CA GLN A 330 -7.63 20.91 2.39
C GLN A 330 -8.64 20.20 3.30
N ARG A 331 -9.74 19.65 2.76
CA ARG A 331 -10.71 18.87 3.56
C ARG A 331 -10.10 17.60 4.15
N LEU A 332 -9.24 16.91 3.42
CA LEU A 332 -8.48 15.78 3.97
C LEU A 332 -7.57 16.24 5.13
N ARG A 333 -6.79 17.30 4.92
CA ARG A 333 -5.86 17.85 5.94
C ARG A 333 -6.58 18.32 7.19
N GLU A 334 -7.76 18.92 7.06
CA GLU A 334 -8.60 19.30 8.21
C GLU A 334 -8.98 18.09 9.06
N ARG A 335 -9.34 16.97 8.42
CA ARG A 335 -9.67 15.72 9.12
C ARG A 335 -8.45 15.07 9.75
N ILE A 336 -7.30 15.15 9.09
CA ILE A 336 -6.02 14.69 9.65
C ILE A 336 -5.63 15.55 10.87
N ALA A 337 -5.79 16.87 10.79
CA ALA A 337 -5.54 17.77 11.90
C ALA A 337 -6.49 17.47 13.08
N GLU A 338 -7.76 17.18 12.82
CA GLU A 338 -8.72 16.75 13.84
C GLU A 338 -8.24 15.48 14.55
N ILE A 339 -7.85 14.43 13.80
CA ILE A 339 -7.31 13.17 14.37
C ILE A 339 -6.07 13.43 15.25
N ARG A 340 -5.19 14.36 14.86
CA ARG A 340 -3.99 14.71 15.63
C ARG A 340 -4.31 15.43 16.96
N THR A 341 -5.52 15.95 17.13
CA THR A 341 -5.97 16.63 18.36
C THR A 341 -6.81 15.75 19.29
N TRP A 342 -7.17 14.55 18.84
CA TRP A 342 -7.99 13.59 19.60
C TRP A 342 -7.39 13.14 20.93
#